data_AF-A0A1I1CQ18-F1
#
_entry.id   AF-A0A1I1CQ18-F1
#
_cell.length_a   1.000
_cell.length_b   1.000
_cell.length_c   1.000
_cell.angle_alpha   90.00
_cell.angle_beta   90.00
_cell.angle_gamma   90.00
#
_symmetry.space_group_name_H-M   'P 1'
#
loop_
_entity.id
_entity.type
_entity.pdbx_description
1 polymer ?
#
loop_
_entity_poly.entity_id
_entity_poly.type
_entity_poly.pdbx_seq_one_letter_code
_entity_poly.pdbx_strand_id
1 'polypeptide(L)'
;MTQQVAELRTIETITSEINIITEQTRNYVLHSAIQVGERLIEAKGQLKHGEWGKWLADSVNYSQSKAQNLMKLATEYGGKTQALGNIGVTQAVALLALPEEDREQFAVEVDIENISTRDLEKAIKEREEAQRLAKEAQEKEAAERKAREKLEQANEQLAAKSKQHEELAEKMKADLELALAAKDDKSAEKAKADLQKSKDALAEAKAKVKELEAQLKSKPIDVPKVEVKEVIPEAMKLEMEELKRQVIEQQQQLAKNDNKYAIRFEICFNVLISDFNDLLSVIEEVGKENPEEAAKYRDGVKKTIDKMKGKL
;
A
#
# COMPACT_ATOMS: atom_id res chain seq x y z
N MET A 1 -41.40 -10.20 -41.09
CA MET A 1 -40.05 -9.90 -40.56
C MET A 1 -40.04 -9.60 -39.06
N THR A 2 -41.17 -9.65 -38.36
CA THR A 2 -41.28 -9.36 -36.92
C THR A 2 -41.09 -10.58 -36.01
N GLN A 3 -40.96 -11.78 -36.58
CA GLN A 3 -40.92 -13.04 -35.83
C GLN A 3 -39.51 -13.62 -35.67
N GLN A 4 -38.49 -13.02 -36.31
CA GLN A 4 -37.11 -13.50 -36.29
C GLN A 4 -36.21 -12.73 -35.30
N VAL A 5 -36.68 -11.61 -34.75
CA VAL A 5 -35.95 -10.80 -33.75
C VAL A 5 -36.19 -11.33 -32.32
N ALA A 6 -37.27 -12.08 -32.10
CA ALA A 6 -37.59 -12.67 -30.80
C ALA A 6 -36.73 -13.91 -30.47
N GLU A 7 -36.09 -14.54 -31.46
CA GLU A 7 -35.28 -15.76 -31.29
C GLU A 7 -33.82 -15.50 -30.88
N LEU A 8 -33.37 -14.24 -30.82
CA LEU A 8 -31.96 -13.89 -30.52
C LEU A 8 -31.71 -13.23 -29.15
N ARG A 9 -32.76 -12.99 -28.35
CA ARG A 9 -32.62 -12.39 -27.02
C ARG A 9 -32.44 -13.45 -25.95
N THR A 10 -31.30 -14.14 -25.99
CA THR A 10 -31.01 -15.20 -25.02
C THR A 10 -30.64 -14.63 -23.64
N ILE A 11 -30.72 -15.45 -22.58
CA ILE A 11 -30.33 -15.05 -21.23
C ILE A 11 -28.85 -14.65 -21.18
N GLU A 12 -28.00 -15.29 -21.97
CA GLU A 12 -26.57 -14.98 -22.10
C GLU A 12 -26.35 -13.59 -22.70
N THR A 13 -27.15 -13.21 -23.71
CA THR A 13 -27.12 -11.89 -24.32
C THR A 13 -27.51 -10.82 -23.31
N ILE A 14 -28.63 -11.00 -22.61
CA ILE A 14 -29.10 -10.08 -21.57
C ILE A 14 -28.07 -9.97 -20.43
N THR A 15 -27.46 -11.09 -20.03
CA THR A 15 -26.43 -11.11 -18.97
C THR A 15 -25.18 -10.33 -19.39
N SER A 16 -24.75 -10.48 -20.64
CA SER A 16 -23.63 -9.73 -21.21
C SER A 16 -23.94 -8.22 -21.28
N GLU A 17 -25.15 -7.85 -21.70
CA GLU A 17 -25.62 -6.46 -21.71
C GLU A 17 -25.58 -5.85 -20.30
N ILE A 18 -26.15 -6.54 -19.30
CA ILE A 18 -26.16 -6.09 -17.91
C ILE A 18 -24.73 -5.86 -17.40
N ASN A 19 -23.81 -6.78 -17.67
CA ASN A 19 -22.42 -6.66 -17.22
C ASN A 19 -21.71 -5.48 -17.90
N ILE A 20 -21.90 -5.29 -19.21
CA ILE A 20 -21.33 -4.16 -19.95
C ILE A 20 -21.88 -2.83 -19.42
N ILE A 21 -23.20 -2.72 -19.22
CA ILE A 21 -23.84 -1.50 -18.68
C ILE A 21 -23.31 -1.23 -17.27
N THR A 22 -23.15 -2.27 -16.46
CA THR A 22 -22.61 -2.14 -15.09
C THR A 22 -21.19 -1.60 -15.08
N GLU A 23 -20.30 -2.15 -15.92
CA GLU A 23 -18.93 -1.68 -16.08
C GLU A 23 -18.86 -0.23 -16.58
N GLN A 24 -19.64 0.10 -17.63
CA GLN A 24 -19.72 1.45 -18.16
C GLN A 24 -20.21 2.44 -17.11
N THR A 25 -21.24 2.07 -16.34
CA THR A 25 -21.79 2.91 -15.28
C THR A 25 -20.75 3.16 -14.18
N ARG A 26 -20.02 2.13 -13.73
CA ARG A 26 -18.96 2.30 -12.72
C ARG A 26 -17.89 3.27 -13.19
N ASN A 27 -17.38 3.06 -14.40
CA ASN A 27 -16.36 3.91 -15.00
C ASN A 27 -16.84 5.36 -15.15
N TYR A 28 -18.07 5.55 -15.63
CA TYR A 28 -18.68 6.87 -15.77
C TYR A 28 -18.83 7.58 -14.42
N VAL A 29 -19.30 6.87 -13.40
CA VAL A 29 -19.47 7.43 -12.04
C VAL A 29 -18.12 7.79 -11.42
N LEU A 30 -17.09 6.97 -11.60
CA LEU A 30 -15.73 7.27 -11.13
C LEU A 30 -15.14 8.50 -11.82
N HIS A 31 -15.27 8.58 -13.14
CA HIS A 31 -14.81 9.74 -13.90
C HIS A 31 -15.55 11.02 -13.47
N SER A 32 -16.87 10.95 -13.31
CA SER A 32 -17.69 12.07 -12.83
C SER A 32 -17.27 12.51 -11.42
N ALA A 33 -16.98 11.56 -10.53
CA ALA A 33 -16.50 11.85 -9.18
C ALA A 33 -15.18 12.63 -9.18
N ILE A 34 -14.26 12.29 -10.08
CA ILE A 34 -12.98 12.98 -10.26
C ILE A 34 -13.21 14.40 -10.80
N GLN A 35 -14.03 14.58 -11.83
CA GLN A 35 -14.36 15.92 -12.35
C GLN A 35 -15.01 16.81 -11.28
N VAL A 36 -15.91 16.26 -10.47
CA VAL A 36 -16.49 16.98 -9.33
C VAL A 36 -15.40 17.38 -8.34
N GLY A 37 -14.45 16.48 -8.05
CA GLY A 37 -13.29 16.77 -7.22
C GLY A 37 -12.44 17.94 -7.74
N GLU A 38 -12.19 18.01 -9.04
CA GLU A 38 -11.47 19.12 -9.68
C GLU A 38 -12.20 20.45 -9.48
N ARG A 39 -13.54 20.47 -9.64
CA ARG A 39 -14.35 21.68 -9.42
C ARG A 39 -14.44 22.08 -7.95
N LEU A 40 -14.41 21.11 -7.04
CA LEU A 40 -14.33 21.38 -5.60
C LEU A 40 -12.98 22.00 -5.23
N ILE A 41 -11.88 21.58 -5.85
CA ILE A 41 -10.55 22.20 -5.69
C ILE A 41 -10.58 23.65 -6.20
N GLU A 42 -11.12 23.85 -7.40
CA GLU A 42 -11.27 25.18 -8.01
C GLU A 42 -12.10 26.13 -7.11
N ALA A 43 -13.27 25.70 -6.66
CA ALA A 43 -14.16 26.49 -5.80
C ALA A 43 -13.50 26.81 -4.45
N LYS A 44 -12.81 25.84 -3.83
CA LYS A 44 -12.10 26.05 -2.56
C LYS A 44 -11.00 27.10 -2.66
N GLY A 45 -10.36 27.23 -3.82
CA GLY A 45 -9.36 28.28 -4.08
C GLY A 45 -9.93 29.69 -4.22
N GLN A 46 -11.23 29.83 -4.50
CA GLN A 46 -11.91 31.13 -4.67
C GLN A 46 -12.64 31.59 -3.39
N LEU A 47 -13.00 30.67 -2.50
CA LEU A 47 -13.74 30.95 -1.27
C LEU A 47 -12.83 31.53 -0.18
N LYS A 48 -13.39 32.42 0.65
CA LYS A 48 -12.64 32.96 1.80
C LYS A 48 -12.55 31.92 2.91
N HIS A 49 -11.56 32.09 3.79
CA HIS A 49 -11.42 31.26 4.99
C HIS A 49 -12.73 31.25 5.81
N GLY A 50 -13.20 30.06 6.15
CA GLY A 50 -14.42 29.85 6.95
C GLY A 50 -15.71 29.69 6.12
N GLU A 51 -15.74 30.06 4.84
CA GLU A 51 -16.95 29.96 4.00
C GLU A 51 -17.16 28.55 3.41
N TRP A 52 -16.09 27.76 3.31
CA TRP A 52 -16.08 26.44 2.67
C TRP A 52 -17.20 25.51 3.16
N GLY A 53 -17.40 25.37 4.47
CA GLY A 53 -18.39 24.44 5.00
C GLY A 53 -19.83 24.86 4.77
N LYS A 54 -20.10 26.15 4.83
CA LYS A 54 -21.42 26.69 4.50
C LYS A 54 -21.71 26.51 3.02
N TRP A 55 -20.74 26.84 2.16
CA TRP A 55 -20.89 26.68 0.71
C TRP A 55 -21.16 25.22 0.31
N LEU A 56 -20.44 24.26 0.90
CA LEU A 56 -20.66 22.83 0.63
C LEU A 56 -22.09 22.39 0.97
N ALA A 57 -22.62 22.81 2.11
CA ALA A 57 -23.97 22.45 2.55
C ALA A 57 -25.04 23.14 1.70
N ASP A 58 -24.92 24.46 1.51
CA ASP A 58 -25.96 25.29 0.93
C ASP A 58 -26.00 25.22 -0.61
N SER A 59 -24.85 25.08 -1.27
CA SER A 59 -24.75 25.20 -2.74
C SER A 59 -24.68 23.86 -3.48
N VAL A 60 -24.03 22.84 -2.89
CA VAL A 60 -23.81 21.54 -3.56
C VAL A 60 -24.27 20.33 -2.73
N ASN A 61 -24.85 20.57 -1.54
CA ASN A 61 -25.39 19.55 -0.63
C ASN A 61 -24.40 18.41 -0.32
N TYR A 62 -23.13 18.76 -0.07
CA TYR A 62 -22.08 17.80 0.27
C TYR A 62 -21.65 17.92 1.73
N SER A 63 -21.32 16.78 2.34
CA SER A 63 -20.54 16.78 3.58
C SER A 63 -19.08 17.15 3.29
N GLN A 64 -18.41 17.68 4.30
CA GLN A 64 -16.96 17.92 4.27
C GLN A 64 -16.17 16.66 3.88
N SER A 65 -16.53 15.50 4.46
CA SER A 65 -15.86 14.23 4.19
C SER A 65 -16.02 13.77 2.75
N LYS A 66 -17.23 13.88 2.18
CA LYS A 66 -17.49 13.55 0.78
C LYS A 66 -16.68 14.46 -0.14
N ALA A 67 -16.73 15.78 0.08
CA ALA A 67 -15.98 16.74 -0.71
C ALA A 67 -14.47 16.46 -0.66
N GLN A 68 -13.93 16.21 0.54
CA GLN A 68 -12.52 15.89 0.72
C GLN A 68 -12.11 14.60 -0.01
N ASN A 69 -12.94 13.56 0.03
CA ASN A 69 -12.66 12.32 -0.71
C ASN A 69 -12.64 12.54 -2.22
N LEU A 70 -13.62 13.27 -2.76
CA LEU A 70 -13.67 13.60 -4.20
C LEU A 70 -12.46 14.45 -4.64
N MET A 71 -12.08 15.45 -3.84
CA MET A 71 -10.88 16.26 -4.11
C MET A 71 -9.59 15.41 -4.07
N LYS A 72 -9.49 14.45 -3.15
CA LYS A 72 -8.35 13.51 -3.12
C LYS A 72 -8.32 12.64 -4.37
N LEU A 73 -9.46 12.08 -4.80
CA LEU A 73 -9.55 11.32 -6.05
C LEU A 73 -9.08 12.16 -7.23
N ALA A 74 -9.49 13.42 -7.31
CA ALA A 74 -9.06 14.33 -8.37
C ALA A 74 -7.55 14.60 -8.34
N THR A 75 -6.98 14.77 -7.15
CA THR A 75 -5.54 15.05 -6.99
C THR A 75 -4.69 13.84 -7.38
N GLU A 76 -5.12 12.64 -6.98
CA GLU A 76 -4.34 11.41 -7.11
C GLU A 76 -4.57 10.71 -8.45
N TYR A 77 -5.77 10.82 -9.01
CA TYR A 77 -6.19 10.12 -10.21
C TYR A 77 -6.61 11.04 -11.37
N GLY A 78 -6.55 12.36 -11.19
CA GLY A 78 -6.80 13.34 -12.25
C GLY A 78 -5.90 13.07 -13.45
N GLY A 79 -6.50 12.80 -14.61
CA GLY A 79 -5.78 12.44 -15.84
C GLY A 79 -5.27 10.99 -15.93
N LYS A 80 -5.45 10.15 -14.89
CA LYS A 80 -5.01 8.75 -14.84
C LYS A 80 -6.18 7.75 -14.77
N THR A 81 -7.40 8.16 -15.11
CA THR A 81 -8.61 7.33 -14.93
C THR A 81 -8.60 6.01 -15.69
N GLN A 82 -7.84 5.90 -16.79
CA GLN A 82 -7.72 4.64 -17.53
C GLN A 82 -6.90 3.58 -16.78
N ALA A 83 -6.01 3.98 -15.86
CA ALA A 83 -5.14 3.05 -15.12
C ALA A 83 -5.87 2.31 -13.99
N LEU A 84 -7.05 2.79 -13.57
CA LEU A 84 -7.74 2.27 -12.39
C LEU A 84 -8.62 1.04 -12.66
N GLY A 85 -8.77 0.62 -13.92
CA GLY A 85 -9.65 -0.50 -14.28
C GLY A 85 -11.12 -0.24 -13.94
N ASN A 86 -11.92 -1.30 -13.89
CA ASN A 86 -13.37 -1.22 -13.65
C ASN A 86 -13.72 -1.19 -12.14
N ILE A 87 -13.24 -0.17 -11.42
CA ILE A 87 -13.46 -0.04 -9.98
C ILE A 87 -14.50 1.04 -9.63
N GLY A 88 -15.21 0.83 -8.52
CA GLY A 88 -16.14 1.82 -7.99
C GLY A 88 -15.45 2.96 -7.24
N VAL A 89 -16.16 4.08 -7.06
CA VAL A 89 -15.66 5.28 -6.34
C VAL A 89 -15.15 4.93 -4.94
N THR A 90 -15.88 4.12 -4.18
CA THR A 90 -15.49 3.76 -2.81
C THR A 90 -14.22 2.92 -2.78
N GLN A 91 -14.04 2.02 -3.77
CA GLN A 91 -12.81 1.22 -3.91
C GLN A 91 -11.62 2.11 -4.28
N ALA A 92 -11.82 3.05 -5.21
CA ALA A 92 -10.80 4.03 -5.57
C ALA A 92 -10.37 4.88 -4.37
N VAL A 93 -11.32 5.29 -3.52
CA VAL A 93 -11.02 6.00 -2.26
C VAL A 93 -10.26 5.12 -1.27
N ALA A 94 -10.64 3.84 -1.13
CA ALA A 94 -9.95 2.92 -0.24
C ALA A 94 -8.48 2.71 -0.65
N LEU A 95 -8.20 2.60 -1.95
CA LEU A 95 -6.84 2.48 -2.48
C LEU A 95 -5.94 3.68 -2.15
N LEU A 96 -6.50 4.86 -1.84
CA LEU A 96 -5.71 6.03 -1.44
C LEU A 96 -5.02 5.87 -0.09
N ALA A 97 -5.37 4.83 0.69
CA ALA A 97 -4.62 4.46 1.89
C ALA A 97 -3.21 3.93 1.54
N LEU A 98 -3.03 3.40 0.33
CA LEU A 98 -1.75 2.87 -0.15
C LEU A 98 -0.94 3.95 -0.88
N PRO A 99 0.41 3.87 -0.84
CA PRO A 99 1.28 4.66 -1.70
C PRO A 99 0.94 4.47 -3.18
N GLU A 100 1.09 5.50 -4.01
CA GLU A 100 0.75 5.45 -5.44
C GLU A 100 1.36 4.24 -6.16
N GLU A 101 2.66 4.01 -5.94
CA GLU A 101 3.44 2.94 -6.56
C GLU A 101 2.93 1.53 -6.22
N ASP A 102 2.28 1.39 -5.07
CA ASP A 102 1.78 0.10 -4.57
C ASP A 102 0.34 -0.19 -5.02
N ARG A 103 -0.40 0.81 -5.51
CA ARG A 103 -1.85 0.70 -5.77
C ARG A 103 -2.15 -0.24 -6.93
N GLU A 104 -1.45 -0.10 -8.05
CA GLU A 104 -1.68 -0.92 -9.25
C GLU A 104 -1.36 -2.39 -8.95
N GLN A 105 -0.20 -2.66 -8.36
CA GLN A 105 0.20 -4.01 -7.99
C GLN A 105 -0.80 -4.62 -6.99
N PHE A 106 -1.20 -3.87 -5.97
CA PHE A 106 -2.17 -4.35 -4.98
C PHE A 106 -3.53 -4.65 -5.60
N ALA A 107 -4.01 -3.79 -6.50
CA ALA A 107 -5.29 -3.96 -7.19
C ALA A 107 -5.34 -5.28 -7.99
N VAL A 108 -4.22 -5.66 -8.60
CA VAL A 108 -4.06 -6.95 -9.30
C VAL A 108 -4.01 -8.12 -8.32
N GLU A 109 -3.23 -7.99 -7.24
CA GLU A 109 -3.08 -9.05 -6.23
C GLU A 109 -4.41 -9.44 -5.56
N VAL A 110 -5.25 -8.46 -5.23
CA VAL A 110 -6.53 -8.69 -4.55
C VAL A 110 -7.70 -8.93 -5.50
N ASP A 111 -7.47 -8.84 -6.81
CA ASP A 111 -8.53 -8.90 -7.83
C ASP A 111 -9.67 -7.90 -7.53
N ILE A 112 -9.30 -6.62 -7.51
CA ILE A 112 -10.16 -5.53 -7.00
C ILE A 112 -11.55 -5.47 -7.67
N GLU A 113 -11.66 -5.91 -8.93
CA GLU A 113 -12.91 -5.89 -9.69
C GLU A 113 -13.96 -6.86 -9.15
N ASN A 114 -13.51 -7.93 -8.47
CA ASN A 114 -14.34 -9.04 -8.00
C ASN A 114 -14.54 -9.07 -6.48
N ILE A 115 -13.91 -8.17 -5.72
CA ILE A 115 -14.07 -8.10 -4.26
C ILE A 115 -14.98 -6.95 -3.83
N SER A 116 -15.62 -7.10 -2.66
CA SER A 116 -16.38 -5.99 -2.08
C SER A 116 -15.45 -4.91 -1.53
N THR A 117 -15.93 -3.67 -1.44
CA THR A 117 -15.16 -2.58 -0.79
C THR A 117 -14.77 -2.94 0.64
N ARG A 118 -15.60 -3.68 1.37
CA ARG A 118 -15.29 -4.11 2.75
C ARG A 118 -14.12 -5.09 2.78
N ASP A 119 -14.07 -6.01 1.83
CA ASP A 119 -12.98 -6.99 1.76
C ASP A 119 -11.68 -6.32 1.29
N LEU A 120 -11.78 -5.32 0.40
CA LEU A 120 -10.65 -4.46 0.02
C LEU A 120 -10.08 -3.71 1.23
N GLU A 121 -10.93 -3.06 2.03
CA GLU A 121 -10.50 -2.37 3.26
C GLU A 121 -9.84 -3.33 4.26
N LYS A 122 -10.35 -4.56 4.37
CA LYS A 122 -9.76 -5.60 5.21
C LYS A 122 -8.38 -6.00 4.70
N ALA A 123 -8.22 -6.24 3.40
CA ALA A 123 -6.94 -6.59 2.78
C ALA A 123 -5.89 -5.49 2.96
N ILE A 124 -6.29 -4.21 2.83
CA ILE A 124 -5.41 -3.06 3.09
C ILE A 124 -4.92 -3.07 4.54
N LYS A 125 -5.84 -3.26 5.51
CA LYS A 125 -5.49 -3.31 6.94
C LYS A 125 -4.56 -4.47 7.28
N GLU A 126 -4.81 -5.65 6.72
CA GLU A 126 -3.96 -6.83 6.92
C GLU A 126 -2.54 -6.59 6.37
N ARG A 127 -2.41 -5.95 5.21
CA ARG A 127 -1.12 -5.56 4.64
C ARG A 127 -0.40 -4.54 5.52
N GLU A 128 -1.09 -3.50 5.98
CA GLU A 128 -0.51 -2.48 6.87
C GLU A 128 -0.03 -3.10 8.19
N GLU A 129 -0.81 -3.99 8.78
CA GLU A 129 -0.44 -4.70 10.01
C GLU A 129 0.77 -5.61 9.78
N ALA A 130 0.79 -6.37 8.69
CA ALA A 130 1.93 -7.21 8.33
C ALA A 130 3.20 -6.38 8.13
N GLN A 131 3.12 -5.23 7.45
CA GLN A 131 4.25 -4.32 7.27
C GLN A 131 4.72 -3.72 8.60
N ARG A 132 3.80 -3.34 9.50
CA ARG A 132 4.14 -2.85 10.84
C ARG A 132 4.88 -3.93 11.65
N LEU A 133 4.36 -5.15 11.68
CA LEU A 133 4.97 -6.26 12.42
C LEU A 133 6.34 -6.63 11.85
N ALA A 134 6.49 -6.64 10.52
CA ALA A 134 7.77 -6.88 9.86
C ALA A 134 8.80 -5.81 10.21
N LYS A 135 8.40 -4.53 10.22
CA LYS A 135 9.27 -3.42 10.61
C LYS A 135 9.66 -3.49 12.09
N GLU A 136 8.71 -3.77 12.98
CA GLU A 136 8.99 -3.95 14.41
C GLU A 136 9.94 -5.13 14.66
N ALA A 137 9.79 -6.23 13.92
CA ALA A 137 10.69 -7.37 14.00
C ALA A 137 12.11 -7.00 13.52
N GLN A 138 12.23 -6.30 12.39
CA GLN A 138 13.52 -5.81 11.88
C GLN A 138 14.19 -4.82 12.84
N GLU A 139 13.44 -3.91 13.45
CA GLU A 139 13.96 -2.96 14.43
C GLU A 139 14.44 -3.68 15.70
N LYS A 140 13.70 -4.67 16.19
CA LYS A 140 14.11 -5.52 17.31
C LYS A 140 15.38 -6.31 16.99
N GLU A 141 15.44 -6.92 15.81
CA GLU A 141 16.63 -7.66 15.35
C GLU A 141 17.86 -6.74 15.24
N ALA A 142 17.68 -5.55 14.65
CA ALA A 142 18.76 -4.58 14.54
C ALA A 142 19.22 -4.05 15.91
N ALA A 143 18.30 -3.85 16.85
CA ALA A 143 18.62 -3.44 18.22
C ALA A 143 19.35 -4.55 18.98
N GLU A 144 18.91 -5.80 18.83
CA GLU A 144 19.56 -6.97 19.44
C GLU A 144 20.97 -7.20 18.87
N ARG A 145 21.14 -7.09 17.54
CA ARG A 145 22.45 -7.16 16.89
C ARG A 145 23.40 -6.10 17.43
N LYS A 146 22.96 -4.84 17.50
CA LYS A 146 23.77 -3.75 18.10
C LYS A 146 24.09 -3.98 19.57
N ALA A 147 23.15 -4.52 20.35
CA ALA A 147 23.39 -4.85 21.75
C ALA A 147 24.43 -5.97 21.89
N ARG A 148 24.38 -6.98 21.01
CA ARG A 148 25.34 -8.08 20.98
C ARG A 148 26.72 -7.61 20.56
N GLU A 149 26.84 -6.79 19.52
CA GLU A 149 28.11 -6.16 19.10
C GLU A 149 28.76 -5.37 20.23
N LYS A 150 27.98 -4.57 20.98
CA LYS A 150 28.50 -3.83 22.14
C LYS A 150 28.98 -4.77 23.25
N LEU A 151 28.27 -5.87 23.48
CA LEU A 151 28.61 -6.84 24.51
C LEU A 151 29.85 -7.65 24.12
N GLU A 152 30.02 -7.98 22.84
CA GLU A 152 31.22 -8.59 22.28
C GLU A 152 32.43 -7.65 22.41
N GLN A 153 32.31 -6.38 22.01
CA GLN A 153 33.36 -5.37 22.20
C GLN A 153 33.75 -5.20 23.68
N ALA A 154 32.77 -5.18 24.58
CA ALA A 154 33.03 -5.11 26.01
C ALA A 154 33.78 -6.35 26.51
N ASN A 155 33.41 -7.54 26.03
CA ASN A 155 34.07 -8.79 26.37
C ASN A 155 35.52 -8.83 25.86
N GLU A 156 35.77 -8.40 24.62
CA GLU A 156 37.12 -8.30 24.05
C GLU A 156 38.01 -7.34 24.84
N GLN A 157 37.50 -6.15 25.18
CA GLN A 157 38.23 -5.18 26.00
C GLN A 157 38.56 -5.73 27.39
N LEU A 158 37.62 -6.47 27.99
CA LEU A 158 37.81 -7.05 29.32
C LEU A 158 38.80 -8.22 29.28
N ALA A 159 38.76 -9.04 28.23
CA ALA A 159 39.74 -10.10 27.98
C ALA A 159 41.15 -9.52 27.75
N ALA A 160 41.27 -8.44 26.97
CA ALA A 160 42.54 -7.75 26.75
C ALA A 160 43.11 -7.18 28.07
N LYS A 161 42.28 -6.52 28.88
CA LYS A 161 42.69 -6.04 30.22
C LYS A 161 43.10 -7.20 31.14
N SER A 162 42.36 -8.31 31.12
CA SER A 162 42.70 -9.50 31.90
C SER A 162 44.08 -10.03 31.51
N LYS A 163 44.39 -10.11 30.21
CA LYS A 163 45.72 -10.50 29.72
C LYS A 163 46.82 -9.53 30.17
N GLN A 164 46.59 -8.22 30.11
CA GLN A 164 47.55 -7.22 30.61
C GLN A 164 47.80 -7.36 32.11
N HIS A 165 46.76 -7.60 32.91
CA HIS A 165 46.90 -7.83 34.35
C HIS A 165 47.64 -9.14 34.67
N GLU A 166 47.49 -10.17 33.84
CA GLU A 166 48.23 -11.43 33.96
C GLU A 166 49.72 -11.24 33.68
N GLU A 167 50.07 -10.52 32.62
CA GLU A 167 51.45 -10.15 32.30
C GLU A 167 52.09 -9.27 33.40
N LEU A 168 51.33 -8.33 33.98
CA LEU A 168 51.78 -7.49 35.09
C LEU A 168 52.00 -8.30 36.37
N ALA A 169 51.11 -9.23 36.68
CA ALA A 169 51.23 -10.09 37.84
C ALA A 169 52.46 -11.02 37.75
N GLU A 170 52.77 -11.55 36.55
CA GLU A 170 54.00 -12.34 36.34
C GLU A 170 55.27 -11.48 36.50
N LYS A 171 55.27 -10.22 36.01
CA LYS A 171 56.40 -9.29 36.23
C LYS A 171 56.58 -8.97 37.72
N MET A 172 55.51 -8.62 38.43
CA MET A 172 55.55 -8.34 39.87
C MET A 172 56.00 -9.55 40.69
N LYS A 173 55.69 -10.76 40.24
CA LYS A 173 56.15 -12.01 40.86
C LYS A 173 57.66 -12.20 40.68
N ALA A 174 58.20 -11.92 39.49
CA ALA A 174 59.64 -11.94 39.25
C ALA A 174 60.39 -10.88 40.08
N ASP A 175 59.83 -9.67 40.19
CA ASP A 175 60.39 -8.59 41.01
C ASP A 175 60.39 -8.95 42.51
N LEU A 176 59.34 -9.62 43.00
CA LEU A 176 59.27 -10.15 44.37
C LEU A 176 60.39 -11.18 44.63
N GLU A 177 60.64 -12.08 43.68
CA GLU A 177 61.67 -13.12 43.78
C GLU A 177 63.08 -12.51 43.85
N LEU A 178 63.33 -11.45 43.07
CA LEU A 178 64.56 -10.66 43.13
C LEU A 178 64.72 -9.88 44.45
N ALA A 179 63.65 -9.27 44.96
CA ALA A 179 63.68 -8.53 46.23
C ALA A 179 63.92 -9.45 47.44
N LEU A 180 63.33 -10.66 47.42
CA LEU A 180 63.59 -11.70 48.43
C LEU A 180 65.05 -12.18 48.39
N ALA A 181 65.65 -12.29 47.20
CA ALA A 181 67.07 -12.62 47.05
C ALA A 181 68.00 -11.50 47.59
N ALA A 182 67.56 -10.24 47.54
CA ALA A 182 68.28 -9.07 48.06
C ALA A 182 68.19 -8.88 49.59
N LYS A 183 67.39 -9.69 50.31
CA LYS A 183 67.16 -9.62 51.77
C LYS A 183 66.64 -8.27 52.29
N ASP A 184 65.81 -7.57 51.50
CA ASP A 184 65.09 -6.37 51.95
C ASP A 184 63.65 -6.72 52.37
N ASP A 185 63.45 -6.97 53.67
CA ASP A 185 62.18 -7.43 54.24
C ASP A 185 61.02 -6.45 54.03
N LYS A 186 61.27 -5.13 54.02
CA LYS A 186 60.21 -4.12 53.83
C LYS A 186 59.73 -4.06 52.38
N SER A 187 60.66 -4.17 51.44
CA SER A 187 60.33 -4.17 50.01
C SER A 187 59.66 -5.48 49.59
N ALA A 188 60.05 -6.61 50.19
CA ALA A 188 59.43 -7.91 49.96
C ALA A 188 57.96 -7.96 50.47
N GLU A 189 57.65 -7.43 51.65
CA GLU A 189 56.27 -7.40 52.16
C GLU A 189 55.35 -6.55 51.27
N LYS A 190 55.82 -5.38 50.85
CA LYS A 190 55.04 -4.47 50.00
C LYS A 190 54.77 -5.08 48.62
N ALA A 191 55.79 -5.67 47.99
CA ALA A 191 55.64 -6.36 46.71
C ALA A 191 54.71 -7.58 46.81
N LYS A 192 54.68 -8.28 47.96
CA LYS A 192 53.77 -9.41 48.20
C LYS A 192 52.31 -8.95 48.32
N ALA A 193 52.07 -7.83 49.01
CA ALA A 193 50.75 -7.23 49.13
C ALA A 193 50.21 -6.71 47.79
N ASP A 194 51.07 -6.09 46.97
CA ASP A 194 50.70 -5.58 45.65
C ASP A 194 50.46 -6.73 44.64
N LEU A 195 51.25 -7.81 44.70
CA LEU A 195 51.02 -9.02 43.91
C LEU A 195 49.69 -9.69 44.25
N GLN A 196 49.33 -9.76 45.53
CA GLN A 196 48.06 -10.34 45.96
C GLN A 196 46.87 -9.52 45.42
N LYS A 197 46.91 -8.19 45.56
CA LYS A 197 45.88 -7.30 44.99
C LYS A 197 45.76 -7.45 43.47
N SER A 198 46.87 -7.59 42.75
CA SER A 198 46.86 -7.80 41.31
C SER A 198 46.26 -9.15 40.90
N LYS A 199 46.49 -10.21 41.69
CA LYS A 199 45.90 -11.54 41.47
C LYS A 199 44.39 -11.56 41.73
N ASP A 200 43.94 -10.88 42.78
CA ASP A 200 42.51 -10.79 43.11
C ASP A 200 41.75 -10.01 42.01
N ALA A 201 42.33 -8.91 41.52
CA ALA A 201 41.78 -8.16 40.39
C ALA A 201 41.75 -8.97 39.09
N LEU A 202 42.75 -9.82 38.84
CA LEU A 202 42.79 -10.72 37.70
C LEU A 202 41.69 -11.80 37.77
N ALA A 203 41.47 -12.38 38.94
CA ALA A 203 40.42 -13.37 39.17
C ALA A 203 39.03 -12.78 38.92
N GLU A 204 38.78 -11.55 39.39
CA GLU A 204 37.51 -10.84 39.16
C GLU A 204 37.29 -10.52 37.67
N ALA A 205 38.34 -10.07 36.96
CA ALA A 205 38.27 -9.81 35.53
C ALA A 205 37.99 -11.09 34.71
N LYS A 206 38.66 -12.22 35.03
CA LYS A 206 38.43 -13.51 34.38
C LYS A 206 37.01 -14.05 34.64
N ALA A 207 36.47 -13.84 35.84
CA ALA A 207 35.10 -14.23 36.17
C ALA A 207 34.07 -13.45 35.32
N LYS A 208 34.25 -12.13 35.18
CA LYS A 208 33.37 -11.28 34.36
C LYS A 208 33.44 -11.60 32.86
N VAL A 209 34.63 -11.91 32.33
CA VAL A 209 34.76 -12.39 30.93
C VAL A 209 33.97 -13.67 30.71
N LYS A 210 34.14 -14.66 31.60
CA LYS A 210 33.42 -15.94 31.50
C LYS A 210 31.90 -15.78 31.61
N GLU A 211 31.44 -14.84 32.45
CA GLU A 211 30.02 -14.51 32.59
C GLU A 211 29.46 -13.87 31.31
N LEU A 212 30.16 -12.90 30.72
CA LEU A 212 29.74 -12.24 29.48
C LEU A 212 29.77 -13.21 28.28
N GLU A 213 30.75 -14.12 28.21
CA GLU A 213 30.77 -15.20 27.22
C GLU A 213 29.59 -16.16 27.36
N ALA A 214 29.16 -16.47 28.59
CA ALA A 214 27.98 -17.28 28.83
C ALA A 214 26.70 -16.55 28.37
N GLN A 215 26.60 -15.23 28.61
CA GLN A 215 25.49 -14.41 28.13
C GLN A 215 25.44 -14.30 26.60
N LEU A 216 26.60 -14.32 25.91
CA LEU A 216 26.67 -14.36 24.44
C LEU A 216 26.25 -15.71 23.86
N LYS A 217 26.48 -16.81 24.59
CA LYS A 217 26.10 -18.18 24.19
C LYS A 217 24.64 -18.52 24.51
N SER A 218 24.07 -17.93 25.56
CA SER A 218 22.72 -18.24 26.05
C SER A 218 21.60 -17.40 25.44
N LYS A 219 21.91 -16.41 24.60
CA LYS A 219 20.94 -15.73 23.73
C LYS A 219 20.96 -16.39 22.35
N PRO A 220 20.28 -17.55 22.15
CA PRO A 220 20.05 -18.03 20.80
C PRO A 220 19.17 -17.02 20.07
N ILE A 221 19.41 -16.92 18.76
CA ILE A 221 18.53 -16.20 17.85
C ILE A 221 17.21 -16.98 17.85
N ASP A 222 16.27 -16.58 18.69
CA ASP A 222 14.89 -16.96 18.48
C ASP A 222 14.44 -16.08 17.31
N VAL A 223 14.71 -16.54 16.09
CA VAL A 223 14.01 -16.03 14.93
C VAL A 223 12.58 -16.53 15.16
N PRO A 224 11.59 -15.68 15.50
CA PRO A 224 10.25 -16.04 15.12
C PRO A 224 10.35 -16.13 13.60
N LYS A 225 10.40 -17.36 13.09
CA LYS A 225 10.06 -17.65 11.71
C LYS A 225 8.64 -17.11 11.60
N VAL A 226 8.51 -15.85 11.22
CA VAL A 226 7.27 -15.31 10.69
C VAL A 226 7.15 -16.06 9.38
N GLU A 227 6.63 -17.29 9.47
CA GLU A 227 5.82 -17.83 8.41
C GLU A 227 4.82 -16.73 8.14
N VAL A 228 5.10 -15.97 7.09
CA VAL A 228 4.08 -15.31 6.30
C VAL A 228 3.16 -16.45 5.89
N LYS A 229 2.23 -16.81 6.78
CA LYS A 229 1.04 -17.50 6.34
C LYS A 229 0.43 -16.51 5.39
N GLU A 230 0.57 -16.79 4.10
CA GLU A 230 -0.38 -16.36 3.09
C GLU A 230 -1.77 -16.84 3.54
N VAL A 231 -2.38 -16.19 4.52
CA VAL A 231 -3.77 -16.42 4.90
C VAL A 231 -4.60 -15.56 3.96
N ILE A 232 -4.64 -15.97 2.70
CA ILE A 232 -5.97 -16.13 2.12
C ILE A 232 -6.37 -17.53 2.61
N PRO A 233 -7.40 -17.66 3.47
CA PRO A 233 -7.83 -18.97 3.97
C PRO A 233 -7.91 -19.93 2.80
N GLU A 234 -7.26 -21.09 2.88
CA GLU A 234 -7.17 -22.05 1.76
C GLU A 234 -8.57 -22.43 1.24
N ALA A 235 -9.58 -22.39 2.13
CA ALA A 235 -11.01 -22.48 1.81
C ALA A 235 -11.54 -21.31 0.94
N MET A 236 -11.12 -20.06 1.18
CA MET A 236 -11.45 -18.92 0.31
C MET A 236 -10.63 -18.92 -0.99
N LYS A 237 -9.37 -19.39 -1.00
CA LYS A 237 -8.62 -19.61 -2.24
C LYS A 237 -9.31 -20.67 -3.10
N LEU A 238 -9.75 -21.79 -2.51
CA LEU A 238 -10.49 -22.86 -3.21
C LEU A 238 -11.85 -22.38 -3.71
N GLU A 239 -12.64 -21.70 -2.88
CA GLU A 239 -13.93 -21.14 -3.32
C GLU A 239 -13.74 -20.04 -4.38
N MET A 240 -12.71 -19.20 -4.26
CA MET A 240 -12.40 -18.17 -5.24
C MET A 240 -11.81 -18.74 -6.53
N GLU A 241 -10.98 -19.78 -6.47
CA GLU A 241 -10.46 -20.52 -7.64
C GLU A 241 -11.58 -21.29 -8.33
N GLU A 242 -12.50 -21.89 -7.57
CA GLU A 242 -13.67 -22.58 -8.11
C GLU A 242 -14.67 -21.58 -8.72
N LEU A 243 -14.89 -20.44 -8.09
CA LEU A 243 -15.71 -19.35 -8.64
C LEU A 243 -15.04 -18.68 -9.84
N LYS A 244 -13.72 -18.44 -9.81
CA LYS A 244 -12.93 -17.96 -10.96
C LYS A 244 -12.93 -18.97 -12.09
N ARG A 245 -12.80 -20.26 -11.79
CA ARG A 245 -12.90 -21.33 -12.78
C ARG A 245 -14.30 -21.37 -13.38
N GLN A 246 -15.37 -21.28 -12.58
CA GLN A 246 -16.75 -21.19 -13.07
C GLN A 246 -17.01 -19.93 -13.90
N VAL A 247 -16.47 -18.78 -13.49
CA VAL A 247 -16.55 -17.51 -14.23
C VAL A 247 -15.76 -17.58 -15.53
N ILE A 248 -14.56 -18.17 -15.54
CA ILE A 248 -13.75 -18.40 -16.73
C ILE A 248 -14.42 -19.42 -17.65
N GLU A 249 -15.04 -20.49 -17.13
CA GLU A 249 -15.78 -21.48 -17.90
C GLU A 249 -17.05 -20.86 -18.51
N GLN A 250 -17.77 -20.03 -17.76
CA GLN A 250 -18.86 -19.20 -18.28
C GLN A 250 -18.36 -18.20 -19.33
N GLN A 251 -17.25 -17.50 -19.08
CA GLN A 251 -16.66 -16.54 -20.02
C GLN A 251 -16.15 -17.22 -21.29
N GLN A 252 -15.60 -18.43 -21.20
CA GLN A 252 -15.17 -19.24 -22.34
C GLN A 252 -16.36 -19.82 -23.11
N GLN A 253 -17.48 -20.13 -22.44
CA GLN A 253 -18.74 -20.46 -23.10
C GLN A 253 -19.36 -19.22 -23.78
N LEU A 254 -19.26 -18.04 -23.18
CA LEU A 254 -19.69 -16.76 -23.76
C LEU A 254 -18.80 -16.30 -24.93
N ALA A 255 -17.50 -16.62 -24.92
CA ALA A 255 -16.57 -16.31 -26.02
C ALA A 255 -16.85 -17.12 -27.30
N LYS A 256 -17.66 -18.19 -27.22
CA LYS A 256 -18.13 -18.94 -28.40
C LYS A 256 -19.32 -18.30 -29.09
N ASN A 257 -19.89 -17.21 -28.55
CA ASN A 257 -20.94 -16.45 -29.18
C ASN A 257 -20.31 -15.36 -30.06
N ASP A 258 -20.40 -15.52 -31.39
CA ASP A 258 -19.91 -14.58 -32.41
C ASP A 258 -20.47 -13.15 -32.30
N ASN A 259 -21.36 -12.88 -31.35
CA ASN A 259 -22.11 -11.63 -31.19
C ASN A 259 -21.54 -10.65 -30.14
N LYS A 260 -20.46 -10.98 -29.42
CA LYS A 260 -19.92 -10.11 -28.34
C LYS A 260 -19.59 -8.68 -28.80
N TYR A 261 -18.95 -8.54 -29.95
CA TYR A 261 -18.57 -7.23 -30.48
C TYR A 261 -19.77 -6.44 -31.01
N ALA A 262 -20.76 -7.13 -31.59
CA ALA A 262 -21.98 -6.50 -32.08
C ALA A 262 -22.87 -6.01 -30.93
N ILE A 263 -23.01 -6.79 -29.85
CA ILE A 263 -23.70 -6.34 -28.62
C ILE A 263 -23.00 -5.12 -28.02
N ARG A 264 -21.66 -5.18 -27.88
CA ARG A 264 -20.88 -4.04 -27.38
C ARG A 264 -21.03 -2.79 -28.26
N PHE A 265 -21.04 -2.98 -29.58
CA PHE A 265 -21.29 -1.90 -30.53
C PHE A 265 -22.69 -1.30 -30.34
N GLU A 266 -23.74 -2.12 -30.26
CA GLU A 266 -25.12 -1.66 -30.11
C GLU A 266 -25.31 -0.83 -28.83
N ILE A 267 -24.75 -1.28 -27.71
CA ILE A 267 -24.78 -0.53 -26.45
C ILE A 267 -24.07 0.81 -26.60
N CYS A 268 -22.82 0.81 -27.10
CA CYS A 268 -22.04 2.05 -27.25
C CYS A 268 -22.71 3.03 -28.23
N PHE A 269 -23.32 2.49 -29.29
CA PHE A 269 -24.03 3.27 -30.29
C PHE A 269 -25.30 3.92 -29.72
N ASN A 270 -26.08 3.16 -28.95
CA ASN A 270 -27.29 3.70 -28.31
C ASN A 270 -26.98 4.77 -27.26
N VAL A 271 -25.91 4.60 -26.48
CA VAL A 271 -25.43 5.64 -25.55
C VAL A 271 -25.02 6.89 -26.30
N LEU A 272 -24.22 6.75 -27.38
CA LEU A 272 -23.80 7.89 -28.21
C LEU A 272 -25.01 8.66 -28.79
N ILE A 273 -26.02 7.93 -29.27
CA ILE A 273 -27.26 8.53 -29.81
C ILE A 273 -28.00 9.29 -28.69
N SER A 274 -28.12 8.70 -27.50
CA SER A 274 -28.78 9.33 -26.35
C SER A 274 -28.10 10.62 -25.94
N ASP A 275 -26.78 10.58 -25.68
CA ASP A 275 -25.99 11.74 -25.27
C ASP A 275 -26.02 12.86 -26.32
N PHE A 276 -26.02 12.48 -27.60
CA PHE A 276 -26.13 13.44 -28.70
C PHE A 276 -27.50 14.13 -28.73
N ASN A 277 -28.59 13.38 -28.49
CA ASN A 277 -29.94 13.95 -28.42
C ASN A 277 -30.10 14.89 -27.21
N ASP A 278 -29.55 14.53 -26.05
CA ASP A 278 -29.56 15.38 -24.86
C ASP A 278 -28.81 16.70 -25.13
N LEU A 279 -27.65 16.63 -25.79
CA LEU A 279 -26.89 17.82 -26.21
C LEU A 279 -27.70 18.72 -27.16
N LEU A 280 -28.43 18.13 -28.12
CA LEU A 280 -29.30 18.91 -29.01
C LEU A 280 -30.44 19.57 -28.23
N SER A 281 -31.02 18.90 -27.25
CA SER A 281 -32.07 19.46 -26.38
C SER A 281 -31.56 20.70 -25.62
N VAL A 282 -30.36 20.61 -25.02
CA VAL A 282 -29.74 21.76 -24.33
C VAL A 282 -29.52 22.93 -25.29
N ILE A 283 -29.04 22.67 -26.51
CA ILE A 283 -28.85 23.70 -27.53
C ILE A 283 -30.18 24.36 -27.93
N GLU A 284 -31.27 23.59 -27.99
CA GLU A 284 -32.60 24.14 -28.25
C GLU A 284 -33.12 24.99 -27.10
N GLU A 285 -32.88 24.59 -25.86
CA GLU A 285 -33.21 25.38 -24.67
C GLU A 285 -32.44 26.70 -24.64
N VAL A 286 -31.11 26.65 -24.84
CA VAL A 286 -30.28 27.87 -24.98
C VAL A 286 -30.79 28.72 -26.14
N GLY A 287 -31.22 28.11 -27.25
CA GLY A 287 -31.74 28.83 -28.41
C GLY A 287 -33.03 29.61 -28.15
N LYS A 288 -33.80 29.26 -27.12
CA LYS A 288 -35.00 30.01 -26.71
C LYS A 288 -34.65 31.33 -26.02
N GLU A 289 -33.51 31.38 -25.33
CA GLU A 289 -33.07 32.55 -24.56
C GLU A 289 -31.99 33.36 -25.31
N ASN A 290 -31.03 32.68 -25.93
CA ASN A 290 -29.90 33.26 -26.64
C ASN A 290 -29.61 32.52 -27.97
N PRO A 291 -30.23 32.96 -29.08
CA PRO A 291 -30.07 32.35 -30.40
C PRO A 291 -28.63 32.39 -30.93
N GLU A 292 -27.86 33.44 -30.61
CA GLU A 292 -26.49 33.59 -31.09
C GLU A 292 -25.54 32.60 -30.40
N GLU A 293 -25.73 32.38 -29.10
CA GLU A 293 -24.96 31.41 -28.32
C GLU A 293 -25.30 29.97 -28.70
N ALA A 294 -26.58 29.67 -28.94
CA ALA A 294 -26.99 28.37 -29.48
C ALA A 294 -26.36 28.10 -30.86
N ALA A 295 -26.21 29.12 -31.72
CA ALA A 295 -25.54 28.97 -33.00
C ALA A 295 -24.04 28.63 -32.83
N LYS A 296 -23.36 29.24 -31.86
CA LYS A 296 -21.96 28.91 -31.51
C LYS A 296 -21.83 27.47 -31.00
N TYR A 297 -22.75 27.02 -30.15
CA TYR A 297 -22.76 25.63 -29.67
C TYR A 297 -23.01 24.63 -30.80
N ARG A 298 -23.97 24.90 -31.71
CA ARG A 298 -24.18 24.06 -32.91
C ARG A 298 -22.93 23.96 -33.77
N ASP A 299 -22.20 25.06 -33.96
CA ASP A 299 -20.94 25.05 -34.72
C ASP A 299 -19.84 24.23 -34.03
N GLY A 300 -19.74 24.31 -32.70
CA GLY A 300 -18.84 23.47 -31.91
C GLY A 300 -19.13 21.98 -32.02
N VAL A 301 -20.42 21.61 -31.99
CA VAL A 301 -20.86 20.22 -32.18
C VAL A 301 -20.52 19.73 -33.59
N LYS A 302 -20.79 20.53 -34.63
CA LYS A 302 -20.43 20.18 -36.03
C LYS A 302 -18.94 19.91 -36.19
N LYS A 303 -18.08 20.80 -35.67
CA LYS A 303 -16.62 20.62 -35.69
C LYS A 303 -16.17 19.34 -35.00
N THR A 304 -16.86 18.94 -33.93
CA THR A 304 -16.56 17.71 -33.20
C THR A 304 -16.96 16.48 -34.02
N ILE A 305 -18.12 16.51 -34.65
CA ILE A 305 -18.56 15.45 -35.58
C ILE A 305 -17.58 15.31 -36.75
N ASP A 306 -17.12 16.42 -37.33
CA ASP A 306 -16.13 16.38 -38.43
C ASP A 306 -14.81 15.73 -37.99
N LYS A 307 -14.35 16.01 -36.75
CA LYS A 307 -13.18 15.33 -36.17
C LYS A 307 -13.42 13.84 -35.94
N MET A 308 -14.61 13.45 -35.48
CA MET A 308 -14.97 12.04 -35.29
C MET A 308 -15.01 11.31 -36.64
N LYS A 309 -15.60 11.94 -37.67
CA LYS A 309 -15.64 11.42 -39.03
C LYS A 309 -14.24 11.19 -39.61
N GLY A 310 -13.27 12.04 -39.28
CA GLY A 310 -11.87 11.85 -39.71
C GLY A 310 -11.13 10.69 -39.01
N LYS A 311 -11.70 10.10 -37.95
CA LYS A 311 -11.14 8.95 -37.22
C LYS A 311 -11.81 7.61 -37.58
N LEU A 312 -12.91 7.65 -38.33
CA LEU A 312 -13.63 6.50 -38.87
C LEU A 312 -13.16 6.23 -40.30
#